data_AF-A0A8X6PTD1-F1
#
_entry.id   AF-A0A8X6PTD1-F1
#
_cell.length_a   1.000
_cell.length_b   1.000
_cell.length_c   1.000
_cell.angle_alpha   90.00
_cell.angle_beta   90.00
_cell.angle_gamma   90.00
#
_symmetry.space_group_name_H-M   'P 1'
#
loop_
_entity.id
_entity.type
_entity.pdbx_description
1 polymer ?
#
loop_
_entity_poly.entity_id
_entity_poly.type
_entity_poly.pdbx_seq_one_letter_code
_entity_poly.pdbx_strand_id
1 'polypeptide(L)'
;MNPGNFKKWVSEKRLPNLQRNSVIYIDNEPYHTTVENRTPTKYSTKKTNDRLTKINGIPNDDQMRKAELLSLIGSSCSKEIVYKEDNLIEKEGHEVIRLPSYHCDLNTIEFVRSSVKRKV
;
A
#
# COMPACT_ATOMS: atom_id res chain seq x y z
N MET A 1 6.22 -12.67 -9.09
CA MET A 1 5.94 -12.41 -7.65
C MET A 1 4.45 -12.10 -7.49
N ASN A 2 3.85 -12.28 -6.30
CA ASN A 2 2.48 -11.85 -6.01
C ASN A 2 2.42 -11.16 -4.63
N PRO A 3 1.35 -10.42 -4.29
CA PRO A 3 1.28 -9.67 -3.03
C PRO A 3 1.48 -10.54 -1.78
N GLY A 4 0.89 -11.74 -1.73
CA GLY A 4 1.02 -12.64 -0.59
C GLY A 4 2.45 -13.15 -0.38
N ASN A 5 3.09 -13.58 -1.47
CA ASN A 5 4.49 -14.01 -1.44
C ASN A 5 5.44 -12.85 -1.12
N PHE A 6 5.14 -11.64 -1.61
CA PHE A 6 5.92 -10.45 -1.31
C PHE A 6 5.85 -10.11 0.17
N LYS A 7 4.64 -10.03 0.73
CA LYS A 7 4.45 -9.82 2.17
C LYS A 7 5.21 -10.84 3.01
N LYS A 8 5.08 -12.13 2.68
CA LYS A 8 5.79 -13.21 3.38
C LYS A 8 7.30 -13.04 3.33
N TRP A 9 7.84 -12.73 2.15
CA TRP A 9 9.28 -12.50 1.99
C TRP A 9 9.76 -11.27 2.76
N VAL A 10 9.02 -10.16 2.71
CA VAL A 10 9.36 -8.94 3.47
C VAL A 10 9.40 -9.26 4.96
N SER A 11 8.34 -9.88 5.50
CA SER A 11 8.22 -10.14 6.94
C SER A 11 9.19 -11.21 7.45
N GLU A 12 9.40 -12.30 6.69
CA GLU A 12 10.16 -13.45 7.19
C GLU A 12 11.65 -13.40 6.82
N LYS A 13 12.01 -12.68 5.75
CA LYS A 13 13.38 -12.71 5.19
C LYS A 13 14.04 -11.35 5.14
N ARG A 14 13.32 -10.27 4.86
CA ARG A 14 13.95 -8.94 4.80
C ARG A 14 14.01 -8.26 6.16
N LEU A 15 12.86 -7.92 6.74
CA LEU A 15 12.79 -7.13 7.96
C LEU A 15 13.66 -7.69 9.12
N PRO A 16 13.69 -9.01 9.38
CA PRO A 16 14.52 -9.57 10.46
C PRO A 16 16.04 -9.43 10.24
N ASN A 17 16.46 -9.19 9.00
CA ASN A 17 17.87 -9.10 8.61
C ASN A 17 18.30 -7.66 8.28
N LEU A 18 17.45 -6.67 8.51
CA LEU A 18 17.79 -5.25 8.31
C LEU A 18 18.34 -4.64 9.61
N GLN A 19 19.21 -3.66 9.44
CA GLN A 19 19.61 -2.81 10.56
C GLN A 19 18.41 -1.98 11.02
N ARG A 20 18.27 -1.78 12.34
CA ARG A 20 17.20 -0.95 12.90
C ARG A 20 17.20 0.45 12.26
N ASN A 21 16.01 1.03 12.13
CA ASN A 21 15.82 2.39 11.58
C ASN A 21 16.38 2.58 10.16
N SER A 22 16.43 1.51 9.37
CA SER A 22 16.76 1.60 7.93
C SER A 22 15.68 2.34 7.15
N VAL A 23 16.11 3.02 6.08
CA VAL A 23 15.23 3.57 5.04
C VAL A 23 15.13 2.56 3.90
N ILE A 24 13.92 2.22 3.48
CA ILE A 24 13.63 1.27 2.41
C ILE A 24 13.04 2.01 1.22
N TYR A 25 13.74 1.93 0.07
CA TYR A 25 13.23 2.41 -1.21
C TYR A 25 12.43 1.32 -1.90
N ILE A 26 11.20 1.64 -2.32
CA ILE A 26 10.27 0.70 -2.97
C ILE A 26 9.71 1.33 -4.26
N ASP A 27 9.72 0.57 -5.35
CA ASP A 27 9.09 0.96 -6.61
C ASP A 27 7.57 0.67 -6.61
N ASN A 28 6.87 1.12 -7.65
CA ASN A 28 5.41 1.00 -7.74
C ASN A 28 4.94 -0.27 -8.47
N GLU A 29 5.68 -1.37 -8.36
CA GLU A 29 5.25 -2.65 -8.93
C GLU A 29 3.89 -3.10 -8.34
N PRO A 30 3.04 -3.80 -9.13
CA PRO A 30 1.66 -4.12 -8.72
C PRO A 30 1.54 -4.91 -7.40
N TYR A 31 2.55 -5.71 -7.06
CA TYR A 31 2.59 -6.49 -5.83
C TYR A 31 3.20 -5.76 -4.64
N HIS A 32 3.76 -4.57 -4.84
CA HIS A 32 4.19 -3.65 -3.78
C HIS A 32 3.10 -2.65 -3.39
N THR A 33 2.03 -2.54 -4.15
CA THR A 33 1.05 -1.44 -4.06
C THR A 33 -0.30 -1.92 -3.52
N THR A 34 -0.31 -2.87 -2.59
CA THR A 34 -1.55 -3.39 -2.01
C THR A 34 -2.16 -2.38 -1.06
N VAL A 35 -3.25 -1.73 -1.46
CA VAL A 35 -3.92 -0.71 -0.63
C VAL A 35 -4.68 -1.35 0.52
N GLU A 36 -4.54 -0.81 1.74
CA GLU A 36 -5.18 -1.35 2.94
C GLU A 36 -6.69 -1.04 2.99
N ASN A 37 -7.04 0.23 2.85
CA ASN A 37 -8.41 0.74 2.91
C ASN A 37 -8.78 1.46 1.61
N ARG A 38 -8.75 0.73 0.48
CA ARG A 38 -9.02 1.31 -0.84
C ARG A 38 -10.33 2.08 -0.84
N THR A 39 -10.27 3.33 -1.33
CA THR A 39 -11.44 4.17 -1.53
C THR A 39 -12.50 3.42 -2.35
N PRO A 40 -13.74 3.36 -1.88
CA PRO A 40 -14.77 2.62 -2.60
C PRO A 40 -15.11 3.33 -3.91
N THR A 41 -15.48 2.53 -4.91
CA THR A 41 -15.96 3.01 -6.20
C THR A 41 -17.47 2.86 -6.30
N LYS A 42 -18.08 3.38 -7.37
CA LYS A 42 -19.51 3.13 -7.65
C LYS A 42 -19.87 1.64 -7.73
N TYR A 43 -18.89 0.78 -7.97
CA TYR A 43 -19.06 -0.68 -8.02
C TYR A 43 -18.89 -1.37 -6.66
N SER A 44 -18.39 -0.68 -5.63
CA SER A 44 -18.24 -1.25 -4.28
C SER A 44 -19.58 -1.69 -3.69
N THR A 45 -19.58 -2.74 -2.86
CA THR A 45 -20.81 -3.21 -2.22
C THR A 45 -21.21 -2.31 -1.05
N LYS A 46 -22.50 -2.30 -0.68
CA LYS A 46 -22.96 -1.59 0.54
C LYS A 46 -22.15 -2.04 1.76
N LYS A 47 -21.96 -3.35 1.93
CA LYS A 47 -21.16 -3.94 3.02
C LYS A 47 -19.72 -3.42 3.06
N THR A 48 -19.07 -3.23 1.90
CA THR A 48 -17.72 -2.67 1.83
C THR A 48 -17.71 -1.21 2.31
N ASN A 49 -18.70 -0.42 1.89
CA ASN A 49 -18.81 0.98 2.30
C ASN A 49 -19.10 1.10 3.80
N ASP A 50 -20.02 0.28 4.34
CA ASP A 50 -20.33 0.23 5.77
C ASP A 50 -19.13 -0.19 6.63
N ARG A 51 -18.29 -1.10 6.11
CA ARG A 51 -17.05 -1.47 6.80
C ARG A 51 -16.07 -0.29 6.84
N LEU A 52 -15.97 0.45 5.74
CA LEU A 52 -15.04 1.58 5.63
C LEU A 52 -15.45 2.76 6.50
N THR A 53 -16.74 3.09 6.58
CA THR A 53 -17.23 4.12 7.51
C THR A 53 -16.87 3.76 8.95
N LYS A 54 -17.08 2.50 9.35
CA LYS A 54 -16.71 2.01 10.70
C LYS A 54 -15.21 2.07 10.98
N ILE A 55 -14.37 1.65 10.04
CA ILE A 55 -12.90 1.71 10.19
C ILE A 55 -12.43 3.17 10.33
N ASN A 56 -13.04 4.09 9.58
CA ASN A 56 -12.67 5.50 9.59
C ASN A 56 -13.40 6.31 10.67
N GLY A 57 -14.18 5.66 11.56
CA GLY A 57 -14.91 6.33 12.64
C GLY A 57 -16.01 7.29 12.15
N ILE A 58 -16.51 7.11 10.93
CA ILE A 58 -17.55 7.93 10.33
C ILE A 58 -18.91 7.44 10.83
N PRO A 59 -19.70 8.28 11.53
CA PRO A 59 -21.05 7.92 11.95
C PRO A 59 -21.91 7.59 10.72
N ASN A 60 -22.47 6.38 10.67
CA ASN A 60 -23.42 5.98 9.64
C ASN A 60 -24.66 5.32 10.26
N ASP A 61 -25.78 5.43 9.56
CA ASP A 61 -27.02 4.72 9.89
C ASP A 61 -27.11 3.45 9.03
N ASP A 62 -27.49 2.32 9.63
CA ASP A 62 -27.64 1.03 8.94
C ASP A 62 -28.71 1.09 7.82
N GLN A 63 -29.65 2.04 7.90
CA GLN A 63 -30.67 2.29 6.87
C GLN A 63 -30.13 3.05 5.65
N MET A 64 -28.93 3.63 5.72
CA MET A 64 -28.36 4.40 4.61
C MET A 64 -28.24 3.57 3.35
N ARG A 65 -28.56 4.18 2.21
CA ARG A 65 -28.38 3.58 0.90
C ARG A 65 -26.91 3.59 0.53
N LYS A 66 -26.53 2.67 -0.36
CA LYS A 66 -25.16 2.59 -0.90
C LYS A 66 -24.62 3.93 -1.41
N ALA A 67 -25.46 4.72 -2.07
CA ALA A 67 -25.09 6.03 -2.62
C ALA A 67 -24.80 7.06 -1.52
N GLU A 68 -25.57 7.06 -0.43
CA GLU A 68 -25.38 7.97 0.70
C GLU A 68 -24.08 7.65 1.44
N LEU A 69 -23.81 6.36 1.67
CA LEU A 69 -22.54 5.90 2.25
C LEU A 69 -21.35 6.28 1.38
N LEU A 70 -21.47 6.15 0.05
CA LEU A 70 -20.40 6.53 -0.87
C LEU A 70 -20.14 8.04 -0.85
N SER A 71 -21.19 8.85 -0.79
CA SER A 71 -21.09 10.31 -0.66
C SER A 71 -20.40 10.71 0.63
N LEU A 72 -20.78 10.09 1.75
CA LEU A 72 -20.22 10.34 3.07
C LEU A 72 -18.73 9.98 3.15
N ILE A 73 -18.35 8.83 2.56
CA ILE A 73 -16.94 8.43 2.44
C ILE A 73 -16.18 9.43 1.57
N GLY A 74 -16.78 9.89 0.46
CA GLY A 74 -16.15 10.86 -0.44
C GLY A 74 -15.91 12.24 0.18
N SER A 75 -16.77 12.67 1.11
CA SER A 75 -16.63 13.95 1.82
C SER A 75 -15.73 13.89 3.04
N SER A 76 -15.64 12.72 3.69
CA SER A 76 -15.01 12.60 5.03
C SER A 76 -13.67 11.87 5.03
N CYS A 77 -13.39 11.01 4.06
CA CYS A 77 -12.14 10.25 4.02
C CYS A 77 -11.02 11.02 3.33
N SER A 78 -9.80 10.90 3.89
CA SER A 78 -8.57 11.28 3.18
C SER A 78 -8.43 10.48 1.88
N LYS A 79 -7.89 11.15 0.86
CA LYS A 79 -7.53 10.54 -0.44
C LYS A 79 -6.14 9.89 -0.41
N GLU A 80 -5.47 9.95 0.72
CA GLU A 80 -4.15 9.37 0.90
C GLU A 80 -4.19 7.85 0.75
N ILE A 81 -3.28 7.34 -0.08
CA ILE A 81 -3.18 5.91 -0.37
C ILE A 81 -2.20 5.32 0.63
N VAL A 82 -2.73 4.48 1.52
CA VAL A 82 -1.92 3.73 2.47
C VAL A 82 -1.71 2.31 1.95
N TYR A 83 -0.44 1.95 1.72
CA TYR A 83 -0.04 0.61 1.30
C TYR A 83 0.19 -0.28 2.51
N LYS A 84 -0.30 -1.52 2.45
CA LYS A 84 -0.19 -2.50 3.55
C LYS A 84 1.25 -2.82 3.91
N GLU A 85 2.10 -2.84 2.89
CA GLU A 85 3.52 -3.13 3.02
C GLU A 85 4.26 -1.99 3.72
N ASP A 86 3.86 -0.75 3.50
CA ASP A 86 4.49 0.42 4.11
C ASP A 86 4.20 0.45 5.61
N ASN A 87 2.93 0.26 5.99
CA ASN A 87 2.53 0.11 7.38
C ASN A 87 3.26 -1.04 8.10
N LEU A 88 3.49 -2.16 7.41
CA LEU A 88 4.24 -3.28 7.98
C LEU A 88 5.70 -2.90 8.27
N ILE A 89 6.34 -2.20 7.34
CA ILE A 89 7.74 -1.79 7.42
C ILE A 89 7.91 -0.70 8.50
N GLU A 90 7.03 0.29 8.49
CA GLU A 90 7.00 1.39 9.48
C GLU A 90 6.76 0.89 10.89
N LYS A 91 5.89 -0.11 11.06
CA LYS A 91 5.64 -0.73 12.37
C LYS A 91 6.88 -1.41 12.96
N GLU A 92 7.78 -1.92 12.12
CA GLU A 92 9.06 -2.48 12.55
C GLU A 92 10.14 -1.41 12.76
N GLY A 93 9.78 -0.12 12.65
CA GLY A 93 10.65 1.03 12.93
C GLY A 93 11.50 1.48 11.74
N HIS A 94 11.11 1.12 10.51
CA HIS A 94 11.81 1.52 9.29
C HIS A 94 11.06 2.62 8.54
N GLU A 95 11.76 3.45 7.78
CA GLU A 95 11.13 4.46 6.93
C GLU A 95 10.95 3.92 5.51
N VAL A 96 9.84 4.26 4.84
CA VAL A 96 9.58 3.87 3.45
C VAL A 96 9.58 5.08 2.54
N ILE A 97 10.35 4.99 1.46
CA ILE A 97 10.35 5.98 0.37
C ILE A 97 9.89 5.30 -0.92
N ARG A 98 8.79 5.81 -1.48
CA ARG A 98 8.21 5.32 -2.73
C ARG A 98 8.80 6.07 -3.92
N LEU A 99 9.21 5.33 -4.96
CA LEU A 99 9.67 5.95 -6.20
C LEU A 99 8.49 6.49 -7.01
N PRO A 100 8.66 7.60 -7.73
CA PRO A 100 7.70 8.04 -8.73
C PRO A 100 7.50 6.97 -9.82
N SER A 101 6.26 6.78 -10.25
CA SER A 101 5.94 5.87 -11.36
C SER A 101 6.66 6.30 -12.64
N TYR A 102 7.14 5.33 -13.42
CA TYR A 102 7.84 5.55 -14.69
C TYR A 102 9.22 6.22 -14.60
N HIS A 103 9.80 6.30 -13.39
CA HIS A 103 11.15 6.81 -13.17
C HIS A 103 12.11 5.69 -12.72
N CYS A 104 12.34 4.71 -13.60
CA CYS A 104 13.25 3.58 -13.31
C CYS A 104 14.72 4.02 -13.22
N ASP A 105 15.06 5.18 -13.77
CA ASP A 105 16.33 5.87 -13.62
C ASP A 105 16.63 6.29 -12.17
N LEU A 106 15.59 6.45 -11.34
CA LEU A 106 15.73 6.69 -9.91
C LEU A 106 15.85 5.39 -9.10
N ASN A 107 15.68 4.22 -9.73
CA ASN A 107 15.78 2.94 -9.06
C ASN A 107 17.21 2.37 -9.14
N THR A 108 17.96 2.50 -8.06
CA THR A 108 19.37 2.06 -7.99
C THR A 108 19.57 0.59 -8.37
N ILE A 109 18.57 -0.28 -8.15
CA ILE A 109 18.68 -1.71 -8.48
C ILE A 109 18.80 -1.95 -10.00
N GLU A 110 18.22 -1.10 -10.84
CA GLU A 110 18.28 -1.30 -12.30
C GLU A 110 19.69 -1.04 -12.84
N PHE A 111 20.47 -0.14 -12.22
CA PHE A 111 21.88 0.05 -12.55
C PHE A 111 22.73 -1.18 -12.18
N VAL A 112 22.50 -1.73 -10.99
CA VAL A 112 23.18 -2.95 -10.53
C VAL A 112 22.81 -4.12 -11.45
N ARG A 113 21.52 -4.29 -11.75
CA ARG A 113 21.02 -5.34 -12.63
C ARG A 113 21.60 -5.25 -14.04
N SER A 114 21.67 -4.05 -14.61
CA SER A 114 22.29 -3.81 -15.92
C SER A 114 23.78 -4.14 -15.92
N SER A 115 24.47 -3.84 -14.82
CA SER A 115 25.90 -4.15 -14.67
C SER A 115 26.16 -5.65 -14.55
N VAL A 116 25.31 -6.37 -13.82
CA VAL A 116 25.40 -7.84 -13.69
C VAL A 116 25.12 -8.52 -15.04
N LYS A 117 24.07 -8.10 -15.76
CA LYS A 117 23.72 -8.67 -17.07
C LYS A 117 24.80 -8.53 -18.15
N ARG A 118 25.71 -7.56 -18.03
CA ARG A 118 26.84 -7.40 -18.97
C ARG A 118 28.04 -8.30 -18.65
N LYS A 119 28.07 -8.89 -17.46
CA LYS A 119 29.15 -9.76 -16.97
C LYS A 119 28.81 -11.24 -17.08
N VAL A 120 27.58 -11.57 -17.48
CA VAL A 120 27.06 -12.91 -17.72
C VAL A 120 26.70 -12.99 -19.19
#